data_AF-A0A8T4KEL7-F1
#
_entry.id   AF-A0A8T4KEL7-F1
#
_cell.length_a   1.000
_cell.length_b   1.000
_cell.length_c   1.000
_cell.angle_alpha   90.00
_cell.angle_beta   90.00
_cell.angle_gamma   90.00
#
_symmetry.space_group_name_H-M   'P 1'
#
loop_
_entity.id
_entity.type
_entity.pdbx_description
1 polymer ?
#
loop_
_entity_poly.entity_id
_entity_poly.type
_entity_poly.pdbx_seq_one_letter_code
_entity_poly.pdbx_strand_id
1 'polypeptide(L)'
;MNGFLIKLAKIIFIIHISWVLFIIYGIFFRLPSLLLNPHLIMSALAMIAPIINECPLTTLERFIRKKAGQKLVRDRGSLFLGILEDKTNIKLPQISIRIFGFFLALFGMFVHYKRFF
;
A
#
# COMPACT_ATOMS: atom_id res chain seq x y z
N MET A 1 19.87 -19.02 5.24
CA MET A 1 19.56 -17.83 4.42
C MET A 1 18.07 -17.48 4.33
N ASN A 2 17.15 -18.44 4.32
CA ASN A 2 15.71 -18.15 4.12
C ASN A 2 15.04 -17.32 5.25
N GLY A 3 15.50 -17.46 6.49
CA GLY A 3 14.91 -16.73 7.64
C GLY A 3 15.07 -15.20 7.57
N PHE A 4 16.16 -14.68 7.01
CA PHE A 4 16.41 -13.24 6.89
C PHE A 4 15.49 -12.61 5.83
N LEU A 5 15.36 -13.25 4.67
CA LEU A 5 14.49 -12.77 3.58
C LEU A 5 13.02 -12.74 4.02
N ILE A 6 12.58 -13.71 4.82
CA ILE A 6 11.22 -13.72 5.40
C ILE A 6 11.00 -12.54 6.34
N LYS A 7 11.99 -12.21 7.21
CA LYS A 7 11.92 -11.03 8.07
C LYS A 7 11.85 -9.74 7.24
N LEU A 8 12.65 -9.64 6.19
CA LEU A 8 12.67 -8.48 5.30
C LEU A 8 11.32 -8.27 4.59
N ALA A 9 10.71 -9.35 4.09
CA ALA A 9 9.38 -9.28 3.49
C ALA A 9 8.30 -8.79 4.49
N LYS A 10 8.36 -9.25 5.75
CA LYS A 10 7.45 -8.77 6.81
C LYS A 10 7.66 -7.28 7.12
N ILE A 11 8.91 -6.81 7.13
CA ILE A 11 9.21 -5.38 7.36
C ILE A 11 8.65 -4.53 6.22
N ILE A 12 8.87 -4.93 4.97
CA ILE A 12 8.34 -4.22 3.79
C ILE A 12 6.81 -4.16 3.82
N PHE A 13 6.17 -5.27 4.23
CA PHE A 13 4.74 -5.32 4.44
C PHE A 13 4.26 -4.33 5.52
N ILE A 14 4.93 -4.29 6.68
CA ILE A 14 4.61 -3.33 7.75
C ILE A 14 4.77 -1.90 7.26
N ILE A 15 5.85 -1.59 6.54
CA ILE A 15 6.08 -0.26 5.96
C ILE A 15 4.95 0.11 5.00
N HIS A 16 4.51 -0.83 4.15
CA HIS A 16 3.42 -0.59 3.21
C HIS A 16 2.08 -0.32 3.91
N ILE A 17 1.72 -1.10 4.94
CA ILE A 17 0.52 -0.84 5.73
C ILE A 17 0.60 0.51 6.46
N SER A 18 1.73 0.80 7.11
CA SER A 18 1.93 2.07 7.79
C SER A 18 1.80 3.25 6.84
N TRP A 19 2.27 3.11 5.60
CA TRP A 19 2.11 4.12 4.56
C TRP A 19 0.62 4.33 4.20
N VAL A 20 -0.13 3.26 3.95
CA VAL A 20 -1.58 3.36 3.66
C VAL A 20 -2.32 4.00 4.83
N LEU A 21 -2.04 3.58 6.06
CA LEU A 21 -2.62 4.17 7.26
C LEU A 21 -2.26 5.64 7.42
N PHE A 22 -1.04 6.04 7.08
CA PHE A 22 -0.61 7.44 7.12
C PHE A 22 -1.33 8.30 6.07
N ILE A 23 -1.59 7.75 4.87
CA ILE A 23 -2.45 8.41 3.87
C ILE A 23 -3.86 8.56 4.42
N ILE A 24 -4.48 7.49 4.92
CA ILE A 24 -5.84 7.55 5.48
C ILE A 24 -5.91 8.56 6.64
N TYR A 25 -4.94 8.53 7.54
CA TYR A 25 -4.87 9.42 8.70
C TYR A 25 -4.80 10.88 8.28
N GLY A 26 -3.95 11.23 7.31
CA GLY A 26 -3.84 12.62 6.86
C GLY A 26 -5.04 13.15 6.06
N ILE A 27 -5.92 12.27 5.58
CA ILE A 27 -7.21 12.66 5.00
C ILE A 27 -8.16 13.11 6.11
N PHE A 28 -8.34 12.29 7.15
CA PHE A 28 -9.32 12.56 8.20
C PHE A 28 -8.83 13.58 9.24
N PHE A 29 -7.54 13.54 9.58
CA PHE A 29 -6.94 14.35 10.64
C PHE A 29 -6.10 15.49 10.07
N ARG A 30 -6.05 16.62 10.79
CA ARG A 30 -5.22 17.76 10.40
C ARG A 30 -3.77 17.44 10.73
N LEU A 31 -2.95 17.25 9.71
CA LEU A 31 -1.52 16.99 9.88
C LEU A 31 -0.78 18.29 10.27
N PRO A 32 0.23 18.20 11.16
CA PRO A 32 1.15 19.30 11.38
C PRO A 32 1.92 19.62 10.10
N SER A 33 2.33 20.88 9.94
CA SER A 33 3.03 21.38 8.73
C SER A 33 4.26 20.56 8.36
N LEU A 34 5.00 20.06 9.35
CA LEU A 34 6.16 19.17 9.18
C LEU A 34 5.83 17.85 8.46
N LEU A 35 4.61 17.32 8.67
CA LEU A 35 4.15 16.05 8.08
C LEU A 35 3.35 16.24 6.80
N LEU A 36 3.02 17.48 6.43
CA LEU A 36 2.22 17.78 5.26
C LEU A 36 2.96 17.45 3.96
N ASN A 37 4.20 17.93 3.81
CA ASN A 37 5.01 17.66 2.61
C ASN A 37 5.27 16.15 2.42
N PRO A 38 5.72 15.39 3.45
CA PRO A 38 5.83 13.94 3.36
C PRO A 38 4.52 13.28 2.95
N HIS A 39 3.40 13.70 3.52
CA HIS A 39 2.07 13.15 3.23
C HIS A 39 1.61 13.40 1.79
N LEU A 40 1.85 14.60 1.26
CA LEU A 40 1.53 14.93 -0.13
C LEU A 40 2.37 14.11 -1.12
N ILE A 41 3.68 14.00 -0.88
CA ILE A 41 4.58 13.16 -1.69
C ILE A 41 4.12 11.70 -1.65
N MET A 42 3.82 11.21 -0.45
CA MET A 42 3.31 9.85 -0.24
C MET A 42 1.96 9.61 -0.91
N SER A 43 1.06 10.59 -0.91
CA SER A 43 -0.23 10.50 -1.58
C SER A 43 -0.09 10.54 -3.10
N ALA A 44 0.81 11.39 -3.62
CA ALA A 44 1.11 11.46 -5.05
C ALA A 44 1.75 10.15 -5.56
N LEU A 45 2.68 9.58 -4.80
CA LEU A 45 3.26 8.27 -5.09
C LEU A 45 2.21 7.16 -5.08
N ALA A 46 1.20 7.23 -4.20
CA ALA A 46 0.10 6.29 -4.17
C ALA A 46 -0.85 6.42 -5.38
N MET A 47 -0.88 7.57 -6.08
CA MET A 47 -1.60 7.73 -7.35
C MET A 47 -0.81 7.24 -8.55
N ILE A 48 0.49 7.54 -8.59
CA ILE A 48 1.35 7.20 -9.73
C ILE A 48 1.65 5.71 -9.74
N ALA A 49 1.88 5.11 -8.57
CA ALA A 49 2.28 3.71 -8.48
C ALA A 49 1.29 2.75 -9.17
N PRO A 50 -0.04 2.81 -8.92
CA PRO A 50 -1.04 1.96 -9.60
C PRO A 50 -1.15 2.18 -11.11
N ILE A 51 -0.78 3.36 -11.63
CA ILE A 51 -0.86 3.72 -13.05
C ILE A 51 0.29 3.05 -13.82
N ILE A 52 1.50 3.06 -13.25
CA ILE A 52 2.70 2.52 -13.90
C ILE A 52 2.81 0.99 -13.70
N ASN A 53 2.42 0.46 -12.53
CA ASN A 53 2.44 -0.98 -12.24
C ASN A 53 1.69 -1.33 -10.93
N GLU A 54 1.87 -2.54 -10.39
CA GLU A 54 1.52 -2.79 -8.97
C GLU A 54 2.46 -2.00 -8.04
N CYS A 55 1.99 -1.66 -6.82
CA CYS A 55 2.76 -0.85 -5.89
C CYS A 55 4.20 -1.39 -5.71
N PRO A 56 5.25 -0.55 -5.82
CA PRO A 56 6.64 -1.00 -5.80
C PRO A 56 7.00 -1.78 -4.53
N LEU A 57 6.42 -1.42 -3.37
CA LEU A 57 6.60 -2.16 -2.13
C LEU A 57 5.96 -3.56 -2.19
N THR A 58 4.79 -3.70 -2.81
CA THR A 58 4.14 -5.01 -3.03
C THR A 58 4.90 -5.88 -4.02
N THR A 59 5.49 -5.26 -5.05
CA THR A 59 6.35 -5.95 -6.02
C THR A 59 7.66 -6.40 -5.38
N LEU A 60 8.27 -5.55 -4.54
CA LEU A 60 9.47 -5.88 -3.79
C LEU A 60 9.21 -6.99 -2.75
N GLU A 61 8.08 -6.93 -2.04
CA GLU A 61 7.64 -7.97 -1.11
C GLU A 61 7.53 -9.33 -1.81
N ARG A 62 6.85 -9.38 -2.97
CA ARG A 62 6.72 -10.60 -3.78
C ARG A 62 8.07 -11.10 -4.28
N PHE A 63 8.94 -10.20 -4.75
CA PHE A 63 10.27 -10.56 -5.23
C PHE A 63 11.09 -11.23 -4.13
N ILE A 64 11.11 -10.65 -2.93
CA ILE A 64 11.85 -11.18 -1.78
C ILE A 64 11.27 -12.53 -1.31
N ARG A 65 9.94 -12.66 -1.30
CA ARG A 65 9.26 -13.92 -0.92
C ARG A 65 9.49 -15.05 -1.92
N LYS A 66 9.47 -14.74 -3.21
CA LYS A 66 9.81 -15.69 -4.28
C LYS A 66 11.26 -16.16 -4.12
N LYS A 67 12.20 -15.25 -3.84
CA LYS A 67 13.60 -15.60 -3.50
C LYS A 67 13.74 -16.42 -2.22
N ALA A 68 12.85 -16.25 -1.25
CA ALA A 68 12.86 -17.01 0.00
C ALA A 68 12.25 -18.43 -0.12
N GLY A 69 11.76 -18.82 -1.31
CA GLY A 69 11.12 -20.13 -1.52
C GLY A 69 9.75 -20.27 -0.86
N GLN A 70 9.13 -19.17 -0.42
CA GLN A 70 7.77 -19.23 0.11
C GLN A 70 6.79 -19.41 -1.06
N LYS A 71 5.95 -20.45 -0.99
CA LYS A 71 4.75 -20.53 -1.83
C LYS A 71 3.88 -19.31 -1.50
N LEU A 72 3.88 -18.33 -2.40
CA LEU A 72 2.92 -17.24 -2.37
C LEU A 72 1.55 -17.88 -2.53
N VAL A 73 0.72 -17.83 -1.49
CA VAL A 73 -0.60 -18.50 -1.47
C VAL A 73 -1.47 -18.04 -2.64
N ARG A 74 -1.23 -16.83 -3.17
CA ARG A 74 -1.74 -16.37 -4.47
C ARG A 74 -0.75 -15.41 -5.15
N ASP A 75 -0.51 -15.58 -6.45
CA ASP A 75 0.32 -14.72 -7.30
C ASP A 75 -0.23 -13.29 -7.49
N ARG A 76 -1.36 -12.93 -6.86
CA ARG A 76 -2.21 -11.79 -7.25
C ARG A 76 -2.24 -10.61 -6.28
N GLY A 77 -1.51 -10.62 -5.16
CA GLY A 77 -1.54 -9.48 -4.22
C GLY A 77 -0.50 -9.49 -3.09
N SER A 78 -0.43 -8.37 -2.34
CA SER A 78 0.39 -8.24 -1.13
C SER A 78 -0.04 -9.23 -0.05
N LEU A 79 0.82 -9.46 0.95
CA LEU A 79 0.50 -10.25 2.15
C LEU A 79 -0.86 -9.88 2.76
N PHE A 80 -1.24 -8.60 2.68
CA PHE A 80 -2.49 -8.08 3.25
C PHE A 80 -3.69 -8.74 2.58
N LEU A 81 -3.70 -8.77 1.25
CA LEU A 81 -4.77 -9.39 0.49
C LEU A 81 -4.80 -10.88 0.71
N GLY A 82 -3.66 -11.56 0.76
CA GLY A 82 -3.64 -12.98 1.11
C GLY A 82 -4.32 -13.26 2.46
N ILE A 83 -4.00 -12.47 3.49
CA ILE A 83 -4.62 -12.61 4.83
C ILE A 83 -6.10 -12.23 4.80
N LEU A 84 -6.46 -11.15 4.12
CA LEU A 84 -7.83 -10.65 4.06
C LEU A 84 -8.73 -11.63 3.30
N GLU A 85 -8.28 -12.15 2.16
CA GLU A 85 -8.99 -13.14 1.37
C GLU A 85 -9.11 -14.48 2.11
N ASP A 86 -8.09 -14.92 2.85
CA ASP A 86 -8.17 -16.13 3.69
C ASP A 86 -9.17 -15.95 4.84
N LYS A 87 -9.23 -14.77 5.46
CA LYS A 87 -10.17 -14.48 6.56
C LYS A 87 -11.60 -14.25 6.10
N THR A 88 -11.80 -13.61 4.95
CA THR A 88 -13.13 -13.22 4.45
C THR A 88 -13.68 -14.19 3.40
N ASN A 89 -12.86 -15.11 2.89
CA ASN A 89 -13.17 -16.03 1.80
C ASN A 89 -13.60 -15.33 0.49
N ILE A 90 -13.41 -14.01 0.39
CA ILE A 90 -13.73 -13.18 -0.77
C ILE A 90 -12.45 -13.01 -1.58
N LYS A 91 -12.50 -13.27 -2.90
CA LYS A 91 -11.39 -12.97 -3.82
C LYS A 91 -11.55 -11.55 -4.35
N LEU A 92 -10.62 -10.66 -4.04
CA LEU A 92 -10.67 -9.29 -4.52
C LEU A 92 -9.97 -9.18 -5.89
N PRO A 93 -10.65 -8.68 -6.94
CA PRO A 93 -9.99 -8.42 -8.21
C PRO A 93 -8.85 -7.41 -8.04
N GLN A 94 -7.73 -7.64 -8.73
CA GLN A 94 -6.62 -6.67 -8.80
C GLN A 94 -7.09 -5.29 -9.24
N ILE A 95 -8.06 -5.25 -10.16
CA ILE A 95 -8.70 -4.03 -10.63
C ILE A 95 -9.34 -3.25 -9.48
N SER A 96 -10.03 -3.93 -8.56
CA SER A 96 -10.73 -3.30 -7.44
C SER A 96 -9.76 -2.62 -6.48
N ILE A 97 -8.59 -3.23 -6.23
CA ILE A 97 -7.56 -2.65 -5.38
C ILE A 97 -6.97 -1.39 -6.02
N ARG A 98 -6.71 -1.43 -7.34
CA ARG A 98 -6.20 -0.27 -8.08
C ARG A 98 -7.21 0.88 -8.07
N ILE A 99 -8.49 0.57 -8.32
CA ILE A 99 -9.58 1.56 -8.26
C ILE A 99 -9.66 2.16 -6.85
N PHE A 100 -9.62 1.33 -5.81
CA PHE A 100 -9.72 1.80 -4.42
C PHE A 100 -8.53 2.70 -4.03
N GLY A 101 -7.31 2.31 -4.42
CA GLY A 101 -6.12 3.13 -4.19
C GLY A 101 -6.18 4.48 -4.93
N PHE A 102 -6.64 4.46 -6.18
CA PHE A 102 -6.81 5.68 -6.98
C PHE A 102 -7.86 6.62 -6.36
N PHE A 103 -9.02 6.09 -5.98
CA PHE A 103 -10.07 6.86 -5.31
C PHE A 103 -9.62 7.45 -3.99
N LEU A 104 -8.94 6.66 -3.15
CA LEU A 104 -8.45 7.10 -1.85
C LEU A 104 -7.47 8.26 -1.98
N ALA A 105 -6.58 8.19 -2.97
CA ALA A 105 -5.58 9.22 -3.16
C ALA A 105 -6.16 10.49 -3.84
N LEU A 106 -7.10 10.36 -4.79
CA LEU A 106 -7.87 11.49 -5.32
C LEU A 106 -8.66 12.20 -4.22
N PHE A 107 -9.37 11.42 -3.40
CA PHE A 107 -10.13 11.94 -2.27
C PHE A 107 -9.22 12.67 -1.28
N GLY A 108 -8.04 12.10 -0.99
CA GLY A 108 -7.09 12.75 -0.12
C GLY A 108 -6.52 14.05 -0.67
N MET A 109 -6.23 14.11 -1.96
CA MET A 109 -5.83 15.38 -2.60
C MET A 109 -6.95 16.42 -2.57
N PHE A 110 -8.20 16.03 -2.85
CA PHE A 110 -9.34 16.93 -2.81
C PHE A 110 -9.58 17.51 -1.41
N VAL A 111 -9.51 16.66 -0.37
CA VAL A 111 -9.66 17.09 1.02
C VAL A 111 -8.55 18.05 1.43
N HIS A 112 -7.30 17.80 1.02
CA HIS A 112 -6.20 18.73 1.28
C HIS A 112 -6.34 20.04 0.50
N TYR A 113 -6.72 19.99 -0.78
CA TYR A 113 -6.94 21.20 -1.58
C TYR A 113 -7.93 22.15 -0.89
N LYS A 114 -9.10 21.65 -0.47
CA LYS A 114 -10.10 22.44 0.28
C LYS A 114 -9.63 22.95 1.66
N ARG A 115 -8.58 22.38 2.22
CA ARG A 115 -8.07 22.75 3.56
C ARG A 115 -7.00 23.83 3.50
N PHE A 116 -6.36 24.01 2.35
CA PHE A 116 -5.23 24.90 2.14
C PHE A 116 -5.51 26.01 1.11
N PHE A 117 -6.50 25.86 0.23
CA PHE A 117 -7.02 26.87 -0.70
C PHE A 117 -8.51 27.08 -0.48
#